data_AF-M5TDV0-F1
#
_entry.id   AF-M5TDV0-F1
#
_cell.length_a   1.000
_cell.length_b   1.000
_cell.length_c   1.000
_cell.angle_alpha   90.00
_cell.angle_beta   90.00
_cell.angle_gamma   90.00
#
_symmetry.space_group_name_H-M   'P 1'
#
loop_
_entity.id
_entity.type
_entity.pdbx_description
1 polymer ?
#
loop_
_entity_poly.entity_id
_entity_poly.type
_entity_poly.pdbx_seq_one_letter_code
_entity_poly.pdbx_strand_id
1 'polypeptide(L)' 'MKRLLVEIEKFLRWVAELTPDQRREQDQKIQEMSQLLVDELEPLNDGLELEEDDD' A
#
# COMPACT_ATOMS: atom_id res chain seq x y z
N MET A 1 -10.70 7.38 0.00
CA MET A 1 -10.15 7.00 -1.33
C MET A 1 -9.06 7.92 -1.88
N LYS A 2 -9.36 9.11 -2.45
CA LYS A 2 -8.38 9.88 -3.26
C LYS A 2 -7.06 10.18 -2.54
N ARG A 3 -7.10 10.47 -1.23
CA ARG A 3 -5.91 10.71 -0.42
C ARG A 3 -5.05 9.44 -0.25
N LEU A 4 -5.67 8.30 0.05
CA LEU A 4 -4.98 7.02 0.23
C LEU A 4 -4.28 6.59 -1.06
N LEU A 5 -4.96 6.70 -2.20
CA LEU A 5 -4.38 6.41 -3.52
C LEU A 5 -3.15 7.27 -3.84
N VAL A 6 -3.18 8.56 -3.46
CA VAL A 6 -2.02 9.45 -3.63
C VAL A 6 -0.84 9.04 -2.73
N GLU A 7 -1.11 8.61 -1.50
CA GLU A 7 -0.03 8.14 -0.60
C GLU A 7 0.55 6.79 -1.06
N ILE A 8 -0.28 5.88 -1.57
CA ILE A 8 0.17 4.64 -2.23
C ILE A 8 1.06 4.97 -3.43
N GLU A 9 0.64 5.90 -4.30
CA GLU A 9 1.42 6.29 -5.47
C GLU A 9 2.80 6.84 -5.07
N LYS A 10 2.84 7.73 -4.06
CA LYS A 10 4.10 8.28 -3.54
C LYS A 10 5.01 7.19 -2.98
N PHE A 11 4.44 6.26 -2.21
CA PHE A 11 5.19 5.14 -1.64
C PHE A 11 5.79 4.26 -2.75
N LEU A 12 4.98 3.85 -3.72
CA LEU A 12 5.44 3.01 -4.84
C LEU A 12 6.51 3.72 -5.68
N ARG A 13 6.34 5.03 -5.94
CA ARG A 13 7.33 5.83 -6.65
C ARG A 13 8.64 5.89 -5.88
N TRP A 14 8.58 6.15 -4.58
CA TRP A 14 9.77 6.17 -3.72
C TRP A 14 10.50 4.83 -3.76
N VAL A 15 9.80 3.70 -3.60
CA VAL A 15 10.40 2.36 -3.66
C VAL A 15 11.05 2.08 -5.02
N ALA A 16 10.41 2.52 -6.12
CA ALA A 16 10.92 2.32 -7.48
C ALA A 16 12.20 3.13 -7.78
N GLU A 17 12.42 4.23 -7.06
CA GLU A 17 13.61 5.09 -7.22
C GLU A 17 14.82 4.60 -6.40
N LEU A 18 14.65 3.62 -5.51
CA LEU A 18 15.73 3.06 -4.70
C LEU A 18 16.65 2.15 -5.54
N THR A 19 17.96 2.30 -5.36
CA THR A 19 18.91 1.29 -5.81
C THR A 19 18.77 0.01 -4.98
N PRO A 20 19.31 -1.15 -5.43
CA PRO A 20 19.25 -2.39 -4.66
C PRO A 20 19.84 -2.28 -3.25
N ASP A 21 20.95 -1.55 -3.08
CA ASP A 21 21.58 -1.39 -1.77
C ASP A 21 20.76 -0.47 -0.86
N GLN A 22 20.25 0.64 -1.38
CA GLN A 22 19.32 1.51 -0.65
C GLN A 22 18.05 0.77 -0.24
N ARG A 23 17.53 -0.09 -1.13
CA ARG A 23 16.35 -0.91 -0.83
C ARG A 23 16.61 -1.84 0.35
N ARG A 24 17.79 -2.47 0.44
CA ARG A 24 18.17 -3.31 1.58
C ARG A 24 18.29 -2.51 2.87
N GLU A 25 18.87 -1.31 2.82
CA GLU A 25 18.97 -0.42 3.99
C GLU A 25 17.59 0.04 4.48
N GLN A 26 16.61 0.17 3.58
CA GLN A 26 15.26 0.62 3.88
C GLN A 26 14.25 -0.54 4.05
N ASP A 27 14.70 -1.79 4.04
CA ASP A 27 13.82 -2.97 3.93
C ASP A 27 12.76 -3.03 5.05
N GLN A 28 13.19 -2.80 6.30
CA GLN A 28 12.28 -2.74 7.44
C GLN A 28 11.23 -1.64 7.28
N LYS A 29 11.63 -0.45 6.84
CA LYS A 29 10.71 0.67 6.63
C LYS A 29 9.73 0.39 5.50
N ILE A 30 10.20 -0.23 4.42
CA ILE A 30 9.34 -0.66 3.30
C ILE A 30 8.30 -1.65 3.80
N GLN A 31 8.70 -2.61 4.64
CA GLN A 31 7.79 -3.60 5.22
C GLN A 31 6.75 -2.95 6.14
N GLU A 32 7.17 -2.06 7.04
CA GLU A 32 6.27 -1.33 7.94
C GLU A 32 5.24 -0.49 7.16
N MET A 33 5.68 0.26 6.15
CA MET A 33 4.79 1.06 5.32
C MET A 33 3.85 0.19 4.46
N SER A 34 4.34 -0.93 3.95
CA SER A 34 3.51 -1.88 3.20
C SER A 34 2.40 -2.44 4.08
N GLN A 35 2.71 -2.81 5.33
CA GLN A 35 1.70 -3.31 6.27
C GLN A 35 0.64 -2.26 6.58
N LEU A 36 1.04 -1.03 6.88
CA LEU A 36 0.11 0.06 7.13
C LEU A 36 -0.83 0.32 5.94
N LEU A 37 -0.32 0.23 4.72
CA LEU A 37 -1.14 0.40 3.52
C LEU A 37 -2.12 -0.77 3.34
N VAL A 38 -1.73 -2.00 3.66
CA VAL A 38 -2.63 -3.16 3.65
C VAL A 38 -3.73 -2.99 4.69
N ASP A 39 -3.38 -2.64 5.93
CA ASP A 39 -4.34 -2.46 7.02
C ASP A 39 -5.40 -1.37 6.70
N GLU A 40 -5.02 -0.35 5.93
CA GLU A 40 -5.93 0.71 5.48
C GLU A 40 -6.77 0.31 4.24
N LEU A 41 -6.29 -0.63 3.43
CA LEU A 41 -6.97 -1.09 2.21
C LEU A 41 -7.91 -2.26 2.48
N GLU A 42 -7.58 -3.16 3.40
CA GLU A 42 -8.34 -4.38 3.71
C GLU A 42 -9.81 -4.06 4.06
N PRO A 43 -10.14 -3.10 4.95
CA PRO A 43 -11.54 -2.77 5.24
C PRO A 43 -12.30 -2.16 4.06
N LEU A 44 -11.58 -1.50 3.14
CA LEU A 44 -12.18 -0.94 1.92
C LEU A 44 -12.45 -2.04 0.90
N ASN A 45 -11.57 -3.03 0.82
CA ASN A 45 -11.73 -4.18 -0.06
C ASN A 45 -12.88 -5.07 0.44
N ASP A 46 -12.92 -5.39 1.74
CA ASP A 46 -13.99 -6.15 2.36
C ASP A 46 -15.36 -5.48 2.17
N GLY A 47 -15.41 -4.16 2.27
CA GLY A 47 -16.63 -3.40 2.01
C GLY A 47 -17.12 -3.49 0.57
N LEU A 48 -16.23 -3.65 -0.40
CA LEU A 48 -16.57 -3.82 -1.82
C LEU A 48 -16.96 -5.26 -2.14
N GLU A 49 -16.26 -6.25 -1.58
CA GLU A 49 -16.59 -7.67 -1.77
C GLU A 49 -17.98 -8.02 -1.24
N LEU A 50 -18.42 -7.37 -0.15
CA LEU A 50 -19.77 -7.53 0.39
C LEU A 50 -20.87 -6.89 -0.47
N GLU A 51 -20.53 -5.98 -1.39
CA GLU A 51 -21.48 -5.39 -2.35
C GLU A 51 -21.63 -6.23 -3.63
N GLU A 52 -20.72 -7.20 -3.88
CA GLU A 52 -20.75 -8.07 -5.07
C GLU A 52 -21.57 -9.37 -4.89
N ASP A 53 -22.02 -9.68 -3.67
CA ASP A 53 -22.76 -10.91 -3.31
C ASP A 53 -24.31 -10.79 -3.42
N ASP A 54 -24.84 -9.66 -3.93
CA ASP A 54 -26.29 -9.36 -4.00
C ASP A 54 -26.94 -9.69 -5.37
N ASP A 55 -26.27 -10.44 -6.26
CA ASP A 55 -26.78 -10.92 -7.57
C ASP A 55 -26.95 -12.46 -7.66
#